data_AF-A0A6A3Q7A6-F1
#
_entry.id   AF-A0A6A3Q7A6-F1
#
_cell.length_a   1.000
_cell.length_b   1.000
_cell.length_c   1.000
_cell.angle_alpha   90.00
_cell.angle_beta   90.00
_cell.angle_gamma   90.00
#
_symmetry.space_group_name_H-M   'P 1'
#
loop_
_entity.id
_entity.type
_entity.pdbx_description
1 polymer ?
#
loop_
_entity_poly.entity_id
_entity_poly.type
_entity_poly.pdbx_seq_one_letter_code
_entity_poly.pdbx_strand_id
1 'polypeptide(L)'
;MVPSDMDDLQVPGVGSVAETLPCIQHLCNHMKEARPACTRVATRLQNLQQELRRMSEEGHPPALESLAGYVEVFANFLQLLRKYHNKHLIFRVAEHQKMTERLKQVNEQLAQVFAALDVGAPTNWDTSWQIDCRLQEQALTNAVDKSDIRSLQSSRAQLEALLTLKFEVEKRADRHDGMSMILIQSLMGKISAEMKRTEVTLPPWFLPLYEVEVEAEPFAGGHFGKVHRGVMRSGEKVVVEFFSVDELVTDERAQVQVEKELGRLFQLRHSNVVTMLGGSHVSTPPFVVYEDTDNGNLGCFLARSDNKKKIWTMLHEAALGLDYLHKKGFTHGHLKLSNILVGTDGQAKLADFGLNAMRRYSALSKKFPDAVAKDDLRWRAPECLVKGPTTTSDVPF
;
A
#
# COMPACT_ATOMS: atom_id res chain seq x y z
N MET A 1 -15.05 -25.66 19.70
CA MET A 1 -14.63 -26.98 20.22
C MET A 1 -13.12 -26.94 20.33
N VAL A 2 -12.55 -27.39 21.44
CA VAL A 2 -11.08 -27.56 21.57
C VAL A 2 -10.65 -28.63 20.57
N PRO A 3 -9.63 -28.40 19.72
CA PRO A 3 -9.15 -29.40 18.77
C PRO A 3 -8.76 -30.71 19.46
N SER A 4 -8.94 -31.85 18.78
CA SER A 4 -8.43 -33.15 19.26
C SER A 4 -6.90 -33.26 19.18
N ASP A 5 -6.29 -32.48 18.29
CA ASP A 5 -4.84 -32.29 18.18
C ASP A 5 -4.56 -30.79 18.19
N MET A 6 -3.71 -30.33 19.11
CA MET A 6 -3.30 -28.94 19.22
C MET A 6 -2.49 -28.46 18.00
N ASP A 7 -2.04 -29.38 17.15
CA ASP A 7 -1.39 -29.09 15.86
C ASP A 7 -2.35 -28.69 14.76
N ASP A 8 -3.61 -29.09 14.88
CA ASP A 8 -4.68 -28.71 13.96
C ASP A 8 -5.32 -27.36 14.34
N LEU A 9 -4.78 -26.65 15.34
CA LEU A 9 -5.28 -25.35 15.73
C LEU A 9 -5.23 -24.39 14.54
N GLN A 10 -6.40 -23.93 14.11
CA GLN A 10 -6.56 -23.11 12.93
C GLN A 10 -6.39 -21.63 13.27
N VAL A 11 -5.54 -20.96 12.49
CA VAL A 11 -5.43 -19.51 12.49
C VAL A 11 -6.26 -18.98 11.30
N PRO A 12 -7.31 -18.17 11.54
CA PRO A 12 -8.18 -17.68 10.48
C PRO A 12 -7.40 -17.00 9.35
N GLY A 13 -7.64 -17.44 8.10
CA GLY A 13 -6.98 -16.88 6.92
C GLY A 13 -5.51 -17.27 6.73
N VAL A 14 -4.98 -18.18 7.54
CA VAL A 14 -3.57 -18.60 7.49
C VAL A 14 -3.43 -20.11 7.30
N GLY A 15 -4.14 -20.92 8.09
CA GLY A 15 -4.01 -22.38 8.11
C GLY A 15 -3.68 -22.89 9.52
N SER A 16 -3.16 -24.12 9.62
CA SER A 16 -2.78 -24.69 10.91
C SER A 16 -1.51 -24.05 11.48
N VAL A 17 -1.42 -24.01 12.81
CA VAL A 17 -0.23 -23.50 13.51
C VAL A 17 1.01 -24.33 13.15
N ALA A 18 0.88 -25.66 13.10
CA ALA A 18 2.01 -26.57 12.82
C ALA A 18 2.62 -26.36 11.43
N GLU A 19 1.79 -26.14 10.40
CA GLU A 19 2.26 -25.86 9.03
C GLU A 19 2.89 -24.46 8.91
N THR A 20 2.42 -23.50 9.71
CA THR A 20 2.82 -22.10 9.59
C THR A 20 4.06 -21.75 10.41
N LEU A 21 4.36 -22.51 11.46
CA LEU A 21 5.51 -22.25 12.33
C LEU A 21 6.87 -22.27 11.59
N PRO A 22 7.16 -23.21 10.67
CA PRO A 22 8.35 -23.14 9.81
C PRO A 22 8.40 -21.87 8.95
N CYS A 23 7.25 -21.39 8.48
CA CYS A 23 7.14 -20.14 7.72
C CYS A 23 7.55 -18.93 8.58
N ILE A 24 7.09 -18.85 9.84
CA ILE A 24 7.51 -17.80 10.79
C ILE A 24 9.03 -17.80 10.95
N GLN A 25 9.64 -18.97 11.18
CA GLN A 25 11.09 -19.06 11.34
C GLN A 25 11.85 -18.61 10.08
N HIS A 26 11.34 -18.97 8.90
CA HIS A 26 11.89 -18.51 7.63
C HIS A 26 11.78 -16.98 7.49
N LEU A 27 10.63 -16.39 7.82
CA LEU A 27 10.43 -14.94 7.75
C LEU A 27 11.33 -14.19 8.73
N CYS A 28 11.50 -14.68 9.97
CA CYS A 28 12.41 -14.10 10.96
C CYS A 28 13.85 -13.96 10.44
N ASN A 29 14.34 -14.92 9.66
CA ASN A 29 15.68 -14.86 9.07
C ASN A 29 15.85 -13.70 8.06
N HIS A 30 14.73 -13.20 7.51
CA HIS A 30 14.69 -12.10 6.55
C HIS A 30 14.33 -10.74 7.17
N MET A 31 14.34 -10.64 8.50
CA MET A 31 14.05 -9.40 9.25
C MET A 31 15.28 -8.51 9.50
N LYS A 32 16.45 -8.88 8.95
CA LYS A 32 17.70 -8.09 9.01
C LYS A 32 18.06 -7.67 10.46
N GLU A 33 18.01 -6.38 10.79
CA GLU A 33 18.38 -5.82 12.10
C GLU A 33 17.44 -6.33 13.21
N ALA A 34 16.18 -6.62 12.90
CA ALA A 34 15.19 -7.12 13.85
C ALA A 34 15.20 -8.65 13.99
N ARG A 35 16.08 -9.37 13.26
CA ARG A 35 16.17 -10.84 13.30
C ARG A 35 16.31 -11.40 14.72
N PRO A 36 17.21 -10.89 15.58
CA PRO A 36 17.36 -11.44 16.94
C PRO A 36 16.06 -11.33 17.75
N ALA A 37 15.43 -10.16 17.75
CA ALA A 37 14.18 -9.90 18.46
C ALA A 37 13.04 -10.80 17.96
N CYS A 38 12.88 -10.91 16.63
CA CYS A 38 11.87 -11.78 16.02
C CYS A 38 12.12 -13.25 16.32
N THR A 39 13.38 -13.69 16.35
CA THR A 39 13.73 -15.09 16.68
C THR A 39 13.35 -15.42 18.12
N ARG A 40 13.57 -14.51 19.07
CA ARG A 40 13.12 -14.70 20.46
C ARG A 40 11.61 -14.79 20.59
N VAL A 41 10.87 -13.93 19.88
CA VAL A 41 9.39 -14.00 19.83
C VAL A 41 8.94 -15.35 19.26
N ALA A 42 9.56 -15.82 18.18
CA ALA A 42 9.27 -17.13 17.60
C ALA A 42 9.55 -18.26 18.60
N THR A 43 10.66 -18.23 19.33
CA THR A 43 10.96 -19.23 20.38
C THR A 43 9.92 -19.19 21.50
N ARG A 44 9.48 -18.00 21.94
CA ARG A 44 8.42 -17.89 22.95
C ARG A 44 7.09 -18.47 22.46
N LEU A 45 6.73 -18.23 21.20
CA LEU A 45 5.55 -18.83 20.56
C LEU A 45 5.63 -20.36 20.50
N GLN A 46 6.82 -20.90 20.21
CA GLN A 46 7.06 -22.35 20.17
C GLN A 46 6.92 -23.00 21.55
N ASN A 47 7.52 -22.38 22.58
CA ASN A 47 7.41 -22.87 23.95
C ASN A 47 5.95 -22.89 24.41
N LEU A 48 5.19 -21.85 24.06
CA LEU A 48 3.77 -21.78 24.37
C LEU A 48 2.97 -22.88 23.65
N GLN A 49 3.29 -23.16 22.38
CA GLN A 49 2.66 -24.26 21.64
C GLN A 49 2.94 -25.62 22.29
N GLN A 50 4.19 -25.89 22.68
CA GLN A 50 4.59 -27.13 23.36
C GLN A 50 3.83 -27.31 24.68
N GLU A 51 3.65 -26.23 25.43
CA GLU A 51 2.92 -26.28 26.68
C GLU A 51 1.42 -26.54 26.47
N LEU A 52 0.79 -25.88 25.49
CA LEU A 52 -0.61 -26.14 25.16
C LEU A 52 -0.83 -27.61 24.76
N ARG A 53 0.12 -28.22 24.04
CA ARG A 53 0.10 -29.67 23.74
C ARG A 53 0.18 -30.49 25.02
N ARG A 54 1.17 -30.20 25.88
CA ARG A 54 1.38 -30.91 27.17
C ARG A 54 0.11 -30.89 28.03
N MET A 55 -0.53 -29.74 28.18
CA MET A 55 -1.79 -29.58 28.92
C MET A 55 -2.93 -30.43 28.34
N SER A 56 -3.03 -30.52 27.01
CA SER A 56 -4.02 -31.35 26.33
C SER A 56 -3.76 -32.85 26.51
N GLU A 57 -2.49 -33.28 26.42
CA GLU A 57 -2.07 -34.67 26.63
C GLU A 57 -2.28 -35.13 28.08
N GLU A 58 -2.09 -34.23 29.05
CA GLU A 58 -2.31 -34.48 30.48
C GLU A 58 -3.79 -34.42 30.90
N GLY A 59 -4.72 -34.19 29.95
CA GLY A 59 -6.16 -34.16 30.20
C GLY A 59 -6.68 -32.88 30.86
N HIS A 60 -5.89 -31.81 30.88
CA HIS A 60 -6.23 -30.51 31.45
C HIS A 60 -6.20 -29.42 30.35
N PRO A 61 -7.14 -29.44 29.39
CA PRO A 61 -7.08 -28.55 28.24
C PRO A 61 -7.13 -27.07 28.66
N PRO A 62 -6.38 -26.19 27.96
CA PRO A 62 -6.36 -24.76 28.24
C PRO A 62 -7.73 -24.11 28.03
N ALA A 63 -7.99 -23.02 28.76
CA ALA A 63 -9.20 -22.24 28.59
C ALA A 63 -9.34 -21.72 27.15
N LEU A 64 -10.59 -21.65 26.65
CA LEU A 64 -10.87 -21.20 25.28
C LEU A 64 -10.38 -19.76 25.03
N GLU A 65 -10.42 -18.91 26.04
CA GLU A 65 -9.91 -17.53 25.99
C GLU A 65 -8.39 -17.50 25.79
N SER A 66 -7.63 -18.33 26.50
CA SER A 66 -6.18 -18.43 26.34
C SER A 66 -5.79 -18.98 24.97
N LEU A 67 -6.57 -19.94 24.44
CA LEU A 67 -6.41 -20.44 23.07
C LEU A 67 -6.69 -19.35 22.02
N ALA A 68 -7.77 -18.58 22.20
CA ALA A 68 -8.10 -17.46 21.31
C ALA A 68 -6.99 -16.39 21.34
N GLY A 69 -6.50 -16.05 22.54
CA GLY A 69 -5.38 -15.13 22.72
C GLY A 69 -4.12 -15.63 22.00
N TYR A 70 -3.76 -16.91 22.15
CA TYR A 70 -2.62 -17.50 21.44
C TYR A 70 -2.75 -17.37 19.92
N VAL A 71 -3.92 -17.72 19.36
CA VAL A 71 -4.19 -17.63 17.91
C VAL A 71 -4.09 -16.18 17.43
N GLU A 72 -4.60 -15.22 18.20
CA GLU A 72 -4.53 -13.80 17.88
C GLU A 72 -3.07 -13.31 17.85
N VAL A 73 -2.29 -13.63 18.88
CA VAL A 73 -0.86 -13.26 18.93
C VAL A 73 -0.09 -13.86 17.76
N PHE A 74 -0.36 -15.13 17.43
CA PHE A 74 0.26 -15.82 16.31
C PHE A 74 -0.05 -15.11 14.98
N ALA A 75 -1.33 -14.77 14.75
CA ALA A 75 -1.76 -14.04 13.56
C ALA A 75 -1.11 -12.66 13.46
N ASN A 76 -1.09 -11.90 14.56
CA ASN A 76 -0.49 -10.57 14.65
C ASN A 76 1.01 -10.61 14.34
N PHE A 77 1.73 -11.58 14.91
CA PHE A 77 3.16 -11.74 14.66
C PHE A 77 3.45 -12.13 13.21
N LEU A 78 2.68 -13.06 12.64
CA LEU A 78 2.83 -13.45 11.25
C LEU A 78 2.56 -12.27 10.30
N GLN A 79 1.53 -11.47 10.59
CA GLN A 79 1.21 -10.27 9.80
C GLN A 79 2.34 -9.22 9.89
N LEU A 80 2.94 -9.05 11.07
CA LEU A 80 4.12 -8.21 11.26
C LEU A 80 5.27 -8.70 10.38
N LEU A 81 5.62 -9.98 10.48
CA LEU A 81 6.70 -10.58 9.70
C LEU A 81 6.46 -10.44 8.19
N ARG A 82 5.24 -10.74 7.71
CA ARG A 82 4.83 -10.55 6.31
C ARG A 82 4.94 -9.09 5.83
N LYS A 83 4.72 -8.13 6.72
CA LYS A 83 4.85 -6.69 6.39
C LYS A 83 6.30 -6.24 6.31
N TYR A 84 7.18 -6.74 7.17
CA TYR A 84 8.53 -6.19 7.36
C TYR A 84 9.67 -7.07 6.82
N HIS A 85 9.41 -8.33 6.45
CA HIS A 85 10.45 -9.21 5.90
C HIS A 85 10.94 -8.71 4.53
N ASN A 86 12.23 -8.92 4.27
CA ASN A 86 12.88 -8.65 2.98
C ASN A 86 12.67 -7.22 2.43
N LYS A 87 12.42 -6.25 3.31
CA LYS A 87 12.29 -4.84 2.92
C LYS A 87 13.66 -4.19 2.76
N HIS A 88 13.77 -3.22 1.85
CA HIS A 88 15.00 -2.46 1.61
C HIS A 88 15.28 -1.46 2.74
N LEU A 89 16.53 -0.98 2.85
CA LEU A 89 17.00 -0.17 3.98
C LEU A 89 16.15 1.09 4.21
N ILE A 90 15.78 1.80 3.14
CA ILE A 90 14.97 3.03 3.23
C ILE A 90 13.63 2.77 3.95
N PHE A 91 12.94 1.69 3.60
CA PHE A 91 11.69 1.30 4.26
C PHE A 91 11.94 0.90 5.71
N ARG A 92 13.02 0.14 5.98
CA ARG A 92 13.34 -0.31 7.35
C ARG A 92 13.65 0.87 8.28
N VAL A 93 14.31 1.93 7.79
CA VAL A 93 14.54 3.16 8.55
C VAL A 93 13.24 3.95 8.72
N ALA A 94 12.48 4.16 7.64
CA ALA A 94 11.23 4.91 7.66
C ALA A 94 10.15 4.29 8.57
N GLU A 95 10.11 2.97 8.70
CA GLU A 95 9.11 2.28 9.51
C GLU A 95 9.70 1.63 10.77
N HIS A 96 10.93 1.98 11.16
CA HIS A 96 11.64 1.37 12.28
C HIS A 96 10.83 1.44 13.58
N GLN A 97 10.45 2.64 13.99
CA GLN A 97 9.75 2.86 15.26
C GLN A 97 8.41 2.12 15.31
N LYS A 98 7.64 2.18 14.22
CA LYS A 98 6.36 1.47 14.12
C LYS A 98 6.53 -0.05 14.16
N MET A 99 7.52 -0.58 13.46
CA MET A 99 7.85 -2.01 13.52
C MET A 99 8.20 -2.42 14.95
N THR A 100 9.03 -1.63 15.64
CA THR A 100 9.49 -1.90 17.01
C THR A 100 8.31 -1.87 17.99
N GLU A 101 7.42 -0.88 17.88
CA GLU A 101 6.21 -0.78 18.71
C GLU A 101 5.28 -1.98 18.50
N ARG A 102 5.01 -2.36 17.24
CA ARG A 102 4.19 -3.55 16.95
C ARG A 102 4.83 -4.83 17.48
N LEU A 103 6.14 -4.97 17.38
CA LEU A 103 6.85 -6.14 17.89
C LEU A 103 6.82 -6.18 19.43
N LYS A 104 6.85 -5.02 20.09
CA LYS A 104 6.63 -4.90 21.53
C LYS A 104 5.23 -5.34 21.92
N GLN A 105 4.20 -4.87 21.21
CA GLN A 105 2.81 -5.28 21.45
C GLN A 105 2.65 -6.80 21.35
N VAL A 106 3.26 -7.45 20.36
CA VAL A 106 3.26 -8.93 20.25
C VAL A 106 3.91 -9.58 21.49
N ASN A 107 5.02 -9.04 21.99
CA ASN A 107 5.67 -9.55 23.20
C ASN A 107 4.81 -9.40 24.46
N GLU A 108 4.09 -8.28 24.58
CA GLU A 108 3.15 -8.00 25.68
C GLU A 108 1.95 -8.95 25.62
N GLN A 109 1.36 -9.14 24.43
CA GLN A 109 0.29 -10.11 24.21
C GLN A 109 0.74 -11.54 24.54
N LEU A 110 1.95 -11.94 24.16
CA LEU A 110 2.52 -13.24 24.56
C LEU A 110 2.60 -13.37 26.08
N ALA A 111 3.09 -12.34 26.77
CA ALA A 111 3.22 -12.36 28.22
C ALA A 111 1.86 -12.53 28.92
N GLN A 112 0.81 -11.90 28.38
CA GLN A 112 -0.57 -12.05 28.88
C GLN A 112 -1.06 -13.50 28.73
N VAL A 113 -0.79 -14.16 27.59
CA VAL A 113 -1.21 -15.56 27.38
C VAL A 113 -0.45 -16.51 28.31
N PHE A 114 0.86 -16.32 28.49
CA PHE A 114 1.63 -17.10 29.47
C PHE A 114 1.08 -16.96 30.89
N ALA A 115 0.76 -15.73 31.32
CA ALA A 115 0.18 -15.47 32.63
C ALA A 115 -1.20 -16.12 32.79
N ALA A 116 -2.04 -16.08 31.74
CA ALA A 116 -3.38 -16.68 31.76
C ALA A 116 -3.38 -18.22 31.86
N LEU A 117 -2.30 -18.87 31.44
CA LEU A 117 -2.16 -20.32 31.52
C LEU A 117 -1.49 -20.79 32.84
N ASP A 118 -1.03 -19.87 33.68
CA ASP A 118 -0.21 -20.16 34.88
C ASP A 118 1.03 -21.01 34.57
N VAL A 119 1.53 -20.90 33.34
CA VAL A 119 2.72 -21.62 32.90
C VAL A 119 3.89 -20.71 33.21
N GLY A 120 4.81 -21.18 34.06
CA GLY A 120 5.99 -20.46 34.49
C GLY A 120 6.84 -19.97 33.32
N ALA A 121 6.58 -18.75 32.86
CA ALA A 121 7.52 -17.98 32.06
C ALA A 121 7.38 -16.48 32.32
N PRO A 122 7.75 -15.96 33.50
CA PRO A 122 8.33 -14.64 33.58
C PRO A 122 9.76 -14.77 33.04
N THR A 123 9.90 -15.09 31.75
CA THR A 123 11.15 -14.81 31.07
C THR A 123 11.34 -13.30 31.22
N ASN A 124 12.54 -12.89 31.58
CA ASN A 124 13.09 -11.54 31.57
C ASN A 124 13.05 -10.93 30.15
N TRP A 125 11.91 -11.03 29.49
CA TRP A 125 11.66 -10.61 28.12
C TRP A 125 11.76 -9.10 28.04
N ASP A 126 11.37 -8.36 29.09
CA ASP A 126 11.56 -6.91 29.18
C ASP A 126 13.06 -6.54 29.15
N THR A 127 13.89 -7.25 29.92
CA THR A 127 15.35 -7.03 29.90
C THR A 127 15.94 -7.44 28.56
N SER A 128 15.49 -8.55 27.99
CA SER A 128 15.92 -9.01 26.67
C SER A 128 15.50 -8.03 25.58
N TRP A 129 14.30 -7.45 25.71
CA TRP A 129 13.75 -6.44 24.79
C TRP A 129 14.59 -5.17 24.78
N GLN A 130 15.02 -4.68 25.95
CA GLN A 130 15.91 -3.53 26.02
C GLN A 130 17.27 -3.78 25.34
N ILE A 131 17.81 -4.99 25.51
CA ILE A 131 19.05 -5.41 24.81
C ILE A 131 18.79 -5.43 23.30
N ASP A 132 17.63 -5.93 22.88
CA ASP A 132 17.25 -6.09 21.49
C ASP A 132 17.07 -4.76 20.78
N CYS A 133 16.40 -3.80 21.42
CA CYS A 133 16.26 -2.45 20.90
C CYS A 133 17.65 -1.85 20.63
N ARG A 134 18.57 -1.93 21.60
CA ARG A 134 19.93 -1.42 21.43
C ARG A 134 20.71 -2.11 20.31
N LEU A 135 20.63 -3.44 20.23
CA LEU A 135 21.27 -4.20 19.15
C LEU A 135 20.70 -3.83 17.79
N GLN A 136 19.38 -3.65 17.71
CA GLN A 136 18.70 -3.26 16.49
C GLN A 136 19.07 -1.84 16.06
N GLU A 137 19.10 -0.88 16.97
CA GLU A 137 19.53 0.51 16.73
C GLU A 137 20.98 0.58 16.24
N GLN A 138 21.89 -0.16 16.87
CA GLN A 138 23.28 -0.27 16.45
C GLN A 138 23.41 -0.91 15.07
N ALA A 139 22.66 -1.99 14.81
CA ALA A 139 22.66 -2.65 13.51
C ALA A 139 22.11 -1.74 12.40
N LEU A 140 21.05 -0.96 12.69
CA LEU A 140 20.44 -0.03 11.75
C LEU A 140 21.37 1.15 11.45
N THR A 141 22.00 1.73 12.47
CA THR A 141 23.03 2.76 12.31
C THR A 141 24.18 2.25 11.42
N ASN A 142 24.70 1.06 11.73
CA ASN A 142 25.76 0.43 10.91
C ASN A 142 25.32 0.17 9.47
N ALA A 143 24.06 -0.22 9.25
CA ALA A 143 23.52 -0.46 7.92
C ALA A 143 23.39 0.84 7.11
N VAL A 144 22.98 1.93 7.76
CA VAL A 144 22.97 3.28 7.17
C VAL A 144 24.38 3.76 6.88
N ASP A 145 25.33 3.58 7.79
CA ASP A 145 26.71 4.03 7.59
C ASP A 145 27.37 3.33 6.41
N LYS A 146 27.18 2.01 6.31
CA LYS A 146 27.72 1.16 5.23
C LYS A 146 26.86 1.14 3.98
N SER A 147 25.75 1.90 3.93
CA SER A 147 24.84 1.85 2.80
C SER A 147 25.53 2.36 1.54
N ASP A 148 25.62 1.52 0.50
CA ASP A 148 26.01 1.97 -0.82
C ASP A 148 24.78 2.47 -1.58
N ILE A 149 24.63 3.79 -1.70
CA ILE A 149 23.52 4.40 -2.44
C ILE A 149 23.55 4.01 -3.91
N ARG A 150 24.71 3.64 -4.47
CA ARG A 150 24.83 3.17 -5.87
C ARG A 150 24.12 1.84 -6.09
N SER A 151 23.80 1.10 -5.03
CA SER A 151 22.94 -0.09 -5.11
C SER A 151 21.50 0.24 -5.53
N LEU A 152 21.06 1.50 -5.38
CA LEU A 152 19.83 2.00 -6.00
C LEU A 152 20.12 2.21 -7.50
N GLN A 153 19.91 1.15 -8.27
CA GLN A 153 20.37 0.98 -9.65
C GLN A 153 19.82 2.01 -10.65
N SER A 154 18.75 2.74 -10.30
CA SER A 154 18.11 3.71 -11.20
C SER A 154 17.91 5.07 -10.52
N SER A 155 17.97 6.14 -11.32
CA SER A 155 17.66 7.51 -10.87
C SER A 155 16.24 7.61 -10.28
N ARG A 156 15.32 6.79 -10.79
CA ARG A 156 13.96 6.63 -10.29
C ARG A 156 13.92 6.04 -8.88
N ALA A 157 14.64 4.95 -8.63
CA ALA A 157 14.71 4.34 -7.29
C ALA A 157 15.37 5.28 -6.27
N GLN A 158 16.39 6.05 -6.69
CA GLN A 158 17.01 7.08 -5.86
C GLN A 158 16.02 8.21 -5.52
N LEU A 159 15.25 8.68 -6.51
CA LEU A 159 14.23 9.70 -6.30
C LEU A 159 13.09 9.20 -5.40
N GLU A 160 12.61 7.97 -5.58
CA GLU A 160 11.62 7.34 -4.69
C GLU A 160 12.13 7.27 -3.25
N ALA A 161 13.36 6.82 -3.06
CA ALA A 161 13.97 6.75 -1.73
C ALA A 161 14.03 8.13 -1.07
N LEU A 162 14.46 9.16 -1.81
CA LEU A 162 14.56 10.52 -1.31
C LEU A 162 13.18 11.12 -0.96
N LEU A 163 12.18 10.96 -1.83
CA LEU A 163 10.82 11.45 -1.59
C LEU A 163 10.16 10.72 -0.41
N THR A 164 10.41 9.42 -0.26
CA THR A 164 9.94 8.63 0.88
C THR A 164 10.51 9.16 2.19
N LEU A 165 11.82 9.42 2.26
CA LEU A 165 12.45 9.97 3.47
C LEU A 165 12.00 11.41 3.74
N LYS A 166 11.83 12.24 2.71
CA LYS A 166 11.27 13.58 2.87
C LYS A 166 9.84 13.55 3.40
N PHE A 167 9.01 12.63 2.91
CA PHE A 167 7.66 12.42 3.44
C PHE A 167 7.69 12.14 4.94
N GLU A 168 8.61 11.30 5.40
CA GLU A 168 8.74 11.01 6.84
C GLU A 168 9.13 12.25 7.65
N VAL A 169 10.11 13.04 7.19
CA VAL A 169 10.54 14.28 7.88
C VAL A 169 9.45 15.37 7.86
N GLU A 170 8.76 15.55 6.74
CA GLU A 170 7.85 16.69 6.56
C GLU A 170 6.40 16.40 6.99
N LYS A 171 5.96 15.14 6.86
CA LYS A 171 4.56 14.76 7.10
C LYS A 171 4.36 13.86 8.31
N ARG A 172 5.43 13.24 8.84
CA ARG A 172 5.39 12.20 9.87
C ARG A 172 6.46 12.34 10.96
N ALA A 173 7.05 13.53 11.15
CA ALA A 173 8.10 13.75 12.13
C ALA A 173 7.70 13.36 13.56
N ASP A 174 6.40 13.46 13.89
CA ASP A 174 5.82 13.04 15.16
C ASP A 174 5.98 11.54 15.46
N ARG A 175 6.24 10.73 14.43
CA ARG A 175 6.37 9.27 14.52
C ARG A 175 7.81 8.79 14.72
N HIS A 176 8.78 9.69 14.79
CA HIS A 176 10.21 9.36 14.85
C HIS A 176 10.84 9.91 16.12
N ASP A 177 11.63 9.06 16.78
CA ASP A 177 12.54 9.46 17.83
C ASP A 177 13.77 10.20 17.24
N GLY A 178 14.59 10.76 18.13
CA GLY A 178 15.78 11.51 17.72
C GLY A 178 16.78 10.67 16.92
N MET A 179 16.89 9.36 17.20
CA MET A 179 17.81 8.46 16.51
C MET A 179 17.34 8.21 15.08
N SER A 180 16.07 7.83 14.89
CA SER A 180 15.46 7.60 13.59
C SER A 180 15.55 8.84 12.72
N MET A 181 15.31 10.03 13.28
CA MET A 181 15.46 11.29 12.55
C MET A 181 16.90 11.53 12.06
N ILE A 182 17.92 11.23 12.87
CA ILE A 182 19.33 11.35 12.46
C ILE A 182 19.63 10.39 11.31
N LEU A 183 19.16 9.14 11.38
CA LEU A 183 19.37 8.17 10.31
C LEU A 183 18.68 8.56 9.01
N ILE A 184 17.45 9.06 9.08
CA ILE A 184 16.70 9.56 7.93
C ILE A 184 17.45 10.71 7.26
N GLN A 185 17.89 11.71 8.04
CA GLN A 185 18.66 12.84 7.52
C GLN A 185 20.00 12.41 6.91
N SER A 186 20.71 11.45 7.53
CA SER A 186 21.95 10.88 7.01
C SER A 186 21.73 10.22 5.64
N LEU A 187 20.71 9.37 5.51
CA LEU A 187 20.37 8.74 4.23
C LEU A 187 19.96 9.78 3.17
N MET A 188 19.14 10.77 3.53
CA MET A 188 18.76 11.85 2.62
C MET A 188 19.99 12.60 2.09
N GLY A 189 20.96 12.90 2.95
CA GLY A 189 22.22 13.54 2.56
C GLY A 189 23.03 12.69 1.59
N LYS A 190 23.19 11.38 1.88
CA LYS A 190 23.91 10.45 1.00
C LYS A 190 23.22 10.31 -0.38
N ILE A 191 21.89 10.20 -0.40
CA ILE A 191 21.13 10.09 -1.65
C ILE A 191 21.21 11.38 -2.47
N SER A 192 21.06 12.54 -1.83
CA SER A 192 21.13 13.83 -2.52
C SER A 192 22.51 14.08 -3.14
N ALA A 193 23.58 13.69 -2.43
CA ALA A 193 24.95 13.76 -2.94
C ALA A 193 25.17 12.86 -4.16
N GLU A 194 24.67 11.63 -4.14
CA GLU A 194 24.77 10.69 -5.29
C GLU A 194 23.98 11.18 -6.51
N MET A 195 22.76 11.69 -6.29
CA MET A 195 21.91 12.24 -7.35
C MET A 195 22.46 13.55 -7.95
N LYS A 196 23.47 14.18 -7.32
CA LYS A 196 23.97 15.53 -7.65
C LYS A 196 22.86 16.57 -7.71
N ARG A 197 21.80 16.40 -6.92
CA ARG A 197 20.67 17.33 -6.80
C ARG A 197 20.74 17.99 -5.44
N THR A 198 20.80 19.32 -5.43
CA THR A 198 20.88 20.12 -4.20
C THR A 198 19.56 20.18 -3.45
N GLU A 199 18.43 20.18 -4.15
CA GLU A 199 17.12 20.26 -3.51
C GLU A 199 16.07 19.51 -4.34
N VAL A 200 15.30 18.67 -3.66
CA VAL A 200 14.12 17.98 -4.23
C VAL A 200 12.98 18.33 -3.31
N THR A 201 11.98 19.05 -3.79
CA THR A 201 10.80 19.38 -3.00
C THR A 201 9.87 18.18 -2.94
N LEU A 202 9.21 17.98 -1.79
CA LEU A 202 8.19 16.96 -1.65
C LEU A 202 6.89 17.43 -2.34
N PRO A 203 6.40 16.76 -3.40
CA PRO A 203 5.12 17.12 -3.99
C PRO A 203 3.99 16.92 -2.98
N PRO A 204 2.99 17.82 -2.91
CA PRO A 204 1.92 17.76 -1.89
C PRO A 204 1.03 16.52 -2.02
N TRP A 205 1.05 15.86 -3.18
CA TRP A 205 0.31 14.65 -3.48
C TRP A 205 1.14 13.37 -3.34
N PHE A 206 2.45 13.49 -3.07
CA PHE A 206 3.30 12.32 -2.94
C PHE A 206 2.86 11.49 -1.74
N LEU A 207 2.62 10.21 -1.98
CA LEU A 207 2.20 9.25 -0.98
C LEU A 207 3.02 7.97 -1.14
N PRO A 208 3.82 7.57 -0.13
CA PRO A 208 4.49 6.28 -0.14
C PRO A 208 3.47 5.13 -0.12
N LEU A 209 3.75 4.04 -0.85
CA LEU A 209 2.82 2.91 -0.99
C LEU A 209 2.43 2.29 0.35
N TYR A 210 3.33 2.29 1.34
CA TYR A 210 3.09 1.70 2.66
C TYR A 210 2.14 2.48 3.57
N GLU A 211 1.71 3.67 3.15
CA GLU A 211 0.61 4.38 3.78
C GLU A 211 -0.76 3.80 3.38
N VAL A 212 -0.79 2.87 2.41
CA VAL A 212 -1.99 2.16 1.95
C VAL A 212 -1.80 0.65 2.05
N GLU A 213 -2.74 -0.02 2.70
CA GLU A 213 -2.84 -1.47 2.70
C GLU A 213 -3.69 -1.91 1.51
N VAL A 214 -3.03 -2.46 0.49
CA VAL A 214 -3.62 -2.80 -0.80
C VAL A 214 -4.06 -4.26 -0.80
N GLU A 215 -5.28 -4.53 -1.26
CA GLU A 215 -5.77 -5.89 -1.45
C GLU A 215 -4.98 -6.61 -2.55
N ALA A 216 -4.68 -7.89 -2.34
CA ALA A 216 -3.82 -8.67 -3.23
C ALA A 216 -4.41 -8.81 -4.64
N GLU A 217 -5.73 -9.04 -4.73
CA GLU A 217 -6.41 -9.27 -5.99
C GLU A 217 -6.94 -7.96 -6.60
N PRO A 218 -6.63 -7.66 -7.87
CA PRO A 218 -7.24 -6.54 -8.57
C PRO A 218 -8.72 -6.82 -8.84
N PHE A 219 -9.58 -5.82 -8.65
CA PHE A 219 -10.99 -5.95 -9.04
C PHE A 219 -11.25 -5.46 -10.48
N ALA A 220 -10.32 -4.71 -11.06
CA ALA A 220 -10.37 -4.30 -12.46
C ALA A 220 -8.96 -4.24 -13.06
N GLY A 221 -8.88 -4.38 -14.38
CA GLY A 221 -7.63 -4.29 -15.12
C GLY A 221 -7.89 -3.89 -16.57
N GLY A 222 -6.95 -3.16 -17.15
CA GLY A 222 -7.05 -2.66 -18.51
C GLY A 222 -5.69 -2.46 -19.16
N HIS A 223 -5.68 -1.77 -20.30
CA HIS A 223 -4.47 -1.55 -21.10
C HIS A 223 -3.38 -0.77 -20.33
N PHE A 224 -3.77 0.11 -19.41
CA PHE A 224 -2.84 0.99 -18.68
C PHE A 224 -2.37 0.42 -17.34
N GLY A 225 -3.00 -0.64 -16.83
CA GLY A 225 -2.80 -0.97 -15.42
C GLY A 225 -3.82 -1.89 -14.78
N LYS A 226 -3.67 -2.03 -13.46
CA LYS A 226 -4.54 -2.80 -12.57
C LYS A 226 -5.09 -1.90 -11.48
N VAL A 227 -6.33 -2.14 -11.09
CA VAL A 227 -7.01 -1.37 -10.05
C VAL A 227 -7.35 -2.30 -8.89
N HIS A 228 -6.94 -1.89 -7.70
CA HIS A 228 -7.09 -2.62 -6.45
C HIS A 228 -7.91 -1.80 -5.48
N ARG A 229 -8.58 -2.48 -4.55
CA ARG A 229 -9.10 -1.84 -3.35
C ARG A 229 -7.98 -1.75 -2.33
N GLY A 230 -8.11 -0.80 -1.42
CA GLY A 230 -7.19 -0.66 -0.31
C GLY A 230 -7.79 0.14 0.83
N VAL A 231 -7.02 0.21 1.91
CA VAL A 231 -7.35 0.98 3.10
C VAL A 231 -6.15 1.84 3.45
N MET A 232 -6.35 3.15 3.52
CA MET A 232 -5.33 4.05 4.03
C MET A 232 -5.03 3.74 5.50
N ARG A 233 -3.84 4.11 5.96
CA ARG A 233 -3.46 4.00 7.38
C ARG A 233 -4.45 4.68 8.35
N SER A 234 -5.21 5.67 7.89
CA SER A 234 -6.29 6.34 8.64
C SER A 234 -7.54 5.47 8.85
N GLY A 235 -7.65 4.33 8.17
CA GLY A 235 -8.85 3.49 8.11
C GLY A 235 -9.81 3.84 6.97
N GLU A 236 -9.51 4.87 6.18
CA GLU A 236 -10.31 5.28 5.02
C GLU A 236 -10.17 4.26 3.88
N LYS A 237 -11.29 3.82 3.32
CA LYS A 237 -11.28 2.96 2.11
C LYS A 237 -10.90 3.78 0.88
N VAL A 238 -10.10 3.17 0.01
CA VAL A 238 -9.57 3.82 -1.18
C VAL A 238 -9.49 2.85 -2.36
N VAL A 239 -9.33 3.44 -3.55
CA VAL A 239 -9.02 2.72 -4.78
C VAL A 239 -7.60 3.05 -5.22
N VAL A 240 -6.81 2.04 -5.55
CA VAL A 240 -5.41 2.18 -5.97
C VAL A 240 -5.26 1.70 -7.41
N GLU A 241 -4.90 2.61 -8.32
CA GLU A 241 -4.61 2.30 -9.70
C GLU A 241 -3.08 2.21 -9.91
N PHE A 242 -2.60 1.02 -10.29
CA PHE A 242 -1.21 0.77 -10.64
C PHE A 242 -1.01 0.83 -12.15
N PHE A 243 -0.03 1.60 -12.59
CA PHE A 243 0.28 1.81 -13.99
C PHE A 243 1.41 0.90 -14.45
N SER A 244 1.28 0.37 -15.67
CA SER A 244 2.25 -0.58 -16.22
C SER A 244 3.33 0.15 -17.01
N VAL A 245 4.17 0.89 -16.30
CA VAL A 245 5.23 1.72 -16.90
C VAL A 245 6.59 1.05 -16.73
N ASP A 246 7.27 0.78 -17.84
CA ASP A 246 8.62 0.23 -17.84
C ASP A 246 9.66 1.32 -17.53
N GLU A 247 10.67 1.01 -16.71
CA GLU A 247 11.74 1.95 -16.36
C GLU A 247 12.55 2.36 -17.59
N LEU A 248 12.68 1.47 -18.58
CA LEU A 248 13.37 1.73 -19.85
C LEU A 248 12.66 2.78 -20.74
N VAL A 249 11.39 3.05 -20.46
CA VAL A 249 10.54 3.96 -21.26
C VAL A 249 10.47 5.36 -20.63
N THR A 250 10.79 5.49 -19.33
CA THR A 250 10.71 6.77 -18.60
C THR A 250 12.06 7.43 -18.45
N ASP A 251 12.36 8.40 -19.31
CA ASP A 251 13.47 9.33 -19.10
C ASP A 251 13.10 10.41 -18.05
N GLU A 252 14.06 11.27 -17.69
CA GLU A 252 13.84 12.34 -16.71
C GLU A 252 12.75 13.33 -17.16
N ARG A 253 12.62 13.56 -18.47
CA ARG A 253 11.59 14.45 -19.03
C ARG A 253 10.20 13.87 -18.88
N ALA A 254 10.05 12.56 -19.10
CA ALA A 254 8.82 11.82 -18.87
C ALA A 254 8.39 11.92 -17.41
N GLN A 255 9.32 11.77 -16.46
CA GLN A 255 9.04 11.90 -15.03
C GLN A 255 8.52 13.30 -14.67
N VAL A 256 9.20 14.35 -15.14
CA VAL A 256 8.79 15.75 -14.91
C VAL A 256 7.40 16.03 -15.51
N GLN A 257 7.10 15.48 -16.69
CA GLN A 257 5.78 15.63 -17.30
C GLN A 257 4.69 14.95 -16.47
N VAL A 258 4.94 13.72 -16.03
CA VAL A 258 4.00 12.95 -15.19
C VAL A 258 3.79 13.63 -13.83
N GLU A 259 4.86 14.11 -13.19
CA GLU A 259 4.81 14.87 -11.95
C GLU A 259 3.92 16.12 -12.07
N LYS A 260 4.06 16.86 -13.17
CA LYS A 260 3.22 18.04 -13.46
C LYS A 260 1.76 17.67 -13.67
N GLU A 261 1.48 16.58 -14.38
CA GLU A 261 0.10 16.10 -14.60
C GLU A 261 -0.56 15.66 -13.28
N LEU A 262 0.16 14.94 -12.41
CA LEU A 262 -0.30 14.58 -11.07
C LEU A 262 -0.56 15.81 -10.20
N GLY A 263 0.33 16.81 -10.26
CA GLY A 263 0.13 18.08 -9.57
C GLY A 263 -1.15 18.79 -9.96
N ARG A 264 -1.49 18.81 -11.26
CA ARG A 264 -2.76 19.37 -11.74
C ARG A 264 -3.96 18.50 -11.34
N LEU A 265 -3.85 17.18 -11.44
CA LEU A 265 -4.92 16.24 -11.08
C LEU A 265 -5.28 16.36 -9.60
N PHE A 266 -4.27 16.43 -8.73
CA PHE A 266 -4.44 16.56 -7.29
C PHE A 266 -5.13 17.87 -6.87
N GLN A 267 -5.13 18.91 -7.70
CA GLN A 267 -5.82 20.17 -7.39
C GLN A 267 -7.33 20.12 -7.70
N LEU A 268 -7.81 19.09 -8.40
CA LEU A 268 -9.22 19.00 -8.78
C LEU A 268 -10.07 18.60 -7.56
N ARG A 269 -11.12 19.38 -7.31
CA ARG A 269 -12.10 19.15 -6.25
C ARG A 269 -13.48 19.50 -6.79
N HIS A 270 -14.33 18.49 -6.96
CA HIS A 270 -15.71 18.63 -7.43
C HIS A 270 -16.52 17.40 -7.03
N SER A 271 -17.82 17.57 -6.72
CA SER A 271 -18.70 16.46 -6.31
C SER A 271 -18.83 15.37 -7.38
N ASN A 272 -18.79 15.75 -8.65
CA ASN A 272 -18.98 14.85 -9.80
C ASN A 272 -17.67 14.48 -10.52
N VAL A 273 -16.53 14.56 -9.83
CA VAL A 273 -15.22 14.13 -10.33
C VAL A 273 -14.54 13.34 -9.22
N VAL A 274 -14.00 12.15 -9.53
CA VAL A 274 -13.30 11.34 -8.54
C VAL A 274 -12.06 12.08 -8.03
N THR A 275 -11.93 12.14 -6.71
CA THR A 275 -10.86 12.86 -6.03
C THR A 275 -9.60 12.00 -5.92
N MET A 276 -8.48 12.53 -6.42
CA MET A 276 -7.15 11.98 -6.14
C MET A 276 -6.73 12.33 -4.71
N LEU A 277 -6.36 11.31 -3.93
CA LEU A 277 -5.90 11.43 -2.55
C LEU A 277 -4.37 11.46 -2.45
N GLY A 278 -3.67 10.85 -3.39
CA GLY A 278 -2.22 10.86 -3.46
C GLY A 278 -1.67 9.88 -4.50
N GLY A 279 -0.37 9.68 -4.54
CA GLY A 279 0.25 8.67 -5.39
C GLY A 279 1.77 8.80 -5.48
N SER A 280 2.36 7.95 -6.30
CA SER A 280 3.79 7.96 -6.57
C SER A 280 4.06 7.61 -8.03
N HIS A 281 4.66 8.54 -8.76
CA HIS A 281 5.11 8.34 -10.13
C HIS A 281 6.45 7.59 -10.23
N VAL A 282 7.21 7.55 -9.13
CA VAL A 282 8.54 6.97 -9.05
C VAL A 282 8.54 5.56 -8.47
N SER A 283 7.50 5.17 -7.73
CA SER A 283 7.33 3.80 -7.27
C SER A 283 7.24 2.82 -8.43
N THR A 284 7.69 1.58 -8.24
CA THR A 284 7.64 0.54 -9.27
C THR A 284 6.72 -0.60 -8.82
N PRO A 285 5.50 -0.74 -9.40
CA PRO A 285 4.88 0.12 -10.42
C PRO A 285 4.42 1.49 -9.88
N PRO A 286 4.30 2.53 -10.75
CA PRO A 286 3.69 3.80 -10.35
C PRO A 286 2.23 3.59 -9.96
N PHE A 287 1.73 4.43 -9.08
CA PHE A 287 0.33 4.33 -8.67
C PHE A 287 -0.29 5.67 -8.31
N VAL A 288 -1.62 5.69 -8.35
CA VAL A 288 -2.46 6.78 -7.87
C VAL A 288 -3.54 6.23 -6.95
N VAL A 289 -3.82 6.95 -5.87
CA VAL A 289 -4.84 6.62 -4.87
C VAL A 289 -6.00 7.59 -5.03
N TYR A 290 -7.20 7.04 -5.11
CA TYR A 290 -8.46 7.77 -5.28
C TYR A 290 -9.42 7.47 -4.13
N GLU A 291 -10.40 8.36 -3.95
CA GLU A 291 -11.56 8.08 -3.08
C GLU A 291 -12.29 6.81 -3.52
N ASP A 292 -12.92 6.13 -2.57
CA ASP A 292 -13.69 4.91 -2.84
C ASP A 292 -15.05 5.23 -3.50
N THR A 293 -15.47 4.33 -4.38
CA THR A 293 -16.75 4.39 -5.10
C THR A 293 -17.46 3.04 -5.01
N ASP A 294 -18.22 2.84 -3.94
CA ASP A 294 -18.80 1.53 -3.60
C ASP A 294 -19.92 1.06 -4.53
N ASN A 295 -20.54 1.97 -5.28
CA ASN A 295 -21.72 1.65 -6.10
C ASN A 295 -21.39 1.20 -7.53
N GLY A 296 -20.11 1.08 -7.87
CA GLY A 296 -19.62 0.62 -9.17
C GLY A 296 -19.82 1.65 -10.29
N ASN A 297 -19.71 1.20 -11.54
CA ASN A 297 -19.91 2.09 -12.69
C ASN A 297 -21.41 2.32 -13.00
N LEU A 298 -21.69 3.43 -13.65
CA LEU A 298 -23.04 3.91 -13.97
C LEU A 298 -23.81 2.91 -14.84
N GLY A 299 -23.15 2.24 -15.79
CA GLY A 299 -23.78 1.21 -16.62
C GLY A 299 -24.35 0.05 -15.79
N CYS A 300 -23.54 -0.52 -14.89
CA CYS A 300 -23.97 -1.57 -13.98
C CYS A 300 -25.01 -1.06 -12.96
N PHE A 301 -24.87 0.18 -12.49
CA PHE A 301 -25.79 0.79 -11.53
C PHE A 301 -27.19 0.96 -12.11
N LEU A 302 -27.30 1.45 -13.35
CA LEU A 302 -28.56 1.68 -14.07
C LEU A 302 -29.21 0.38 -14.57
N ALA A 303 -28.44 -0.69 -14.74
CA ALA A 303 -28.99 -2.00 -15.10
C ALA A 303 -29.90 -2.59 -14.01
N ARG A 304 -29.75 -2.16 -12.75
CA ARG A 304 -30.61 -2.54 -11.62
C ARG A 304 -31.98 -1.86 -11.78
N SER A 305 -33.07 -2.63 -11.64
CA SER A 305 -34.45 -2.22 -11.99
C SER A 305 -34.88 -0.89 -11.36
N ASP A 306 -34.44 -0.63 -10.13
CA ASP A 306 -34.94 0.48 -9.31
C ASP A 306 -34.20 1.80 -9.61
N ASN A 307 -33.06 1.73 -10.31
CA ASN A 307 -32.20 2.89 -10.57
C ASN A 307 -32.42 3.53 -11.93
N LYS A 308 -33.16 2.90 -12.85
CA LYS A 308 -33.38 3.43 -14.21
C LYS A 308 -34.00 4.83 -14.21
N LYS A 309 -34.82 5.15 -13.20
CA LYS A 309 -35.45 6.47 -13.04
C LYS A 309 -34.43 7.59 -12.73
N LYS A 310 -33.21 7.25 -12.31
CA LYS A 310 -32.14 8.19 -11.95
C LYS A 310 -31.26 8.61 -13.13
N ILE A 311 -31.45 8.02 -14.32
CA ILE A 311 -30.55 8.21 -15.46
C ILE A 311 -30.31 9.69 -15.80
N TRP A 312 -31.36 10.50 -15.88
CA TRP A 312 -31.22 11.91 -16.25
C TRP A 312 -30.49 12.73 -15.18
N THR A 313 -30.75 12.46 -13.90
CA THR A 313 -30.02 13.09 -12.79
C THR A 313 -28.54 12.73 -12.86
N MET A 314 -28.20 11.47 -13.07
CA MET A 314 -26.81 11.01 -13.10
C MET A 314 -26.06 11.49 -14.35
N LEU A 315 -26.73 11.60 -15.50
CA LEU A 315 -26.13 12.20 -16.70
C LEU A 315 -25.92 13.71 -16.55
N HIS A 316 -26.85 14.40 -15.88
CA HIS A 316 -26.67 15.81 -15.54
C HIS A 316 -25.48 16.01 -14.60
N GLU A 317 -25.37 15.20 -13.55
CA GLU A 317 -24.21 15.17 -12.65
C GLU A 317 -22.89 14.92 -13.38
N ALA A 318 -22.85 13.93 -14.28
CA ALA A 318 -21.68 13.67 -15.13
C ALA A 318 -21.34 14.88 -16.02
N ALA A 319 -22.34 15.57 -16.56
CA ALA A 319 -22.13 16.78 -17.36
C ALA A 319 -21.57 17.95 -16.53
N LEU A 320 -22.00 18.12 -15.27
CA LEU A 320 -21.41 19.09 -14.34
C LEU A 320 -19.94 18.79 -14.07
N GLY A 321 -19.59 17.51 -13.86
CA GLY A 321 -18.22 17.06 -13.74
C GLY A 321 -17.38 17.38 -14.99
N LEU A 322 -17.94 17.16 -16.17
CA LEU A 322 -17.24 17.37 -17.44
C LEU A 322 -16.98 18.86 -17.70
N ASP A 323 -17.98 19.71 -17.48
CA ASP A 323 -17.85 21.17 -17.56
C ASP A 323 -16.77 21.69 -16.61
N TYR A 324 -16.73 21.17 -15.38
CA TYR A 324 -15.67 21.50 -14.43
C TYR A 324 -14.28 21.10 -14.95
N LEU A 325 -14.10 19.86 -15.45
CA LEU A 325 -12.83 19.40 -16.01
C LEU A 325 -12.37 20.29 -17.16
N HIS A 326 -13.27 20.62 -18.10
CA HIS A 326 -12.98 21.47 -19.25
C HIS A 326 -12.56 22.87 -18.81
N LYS A 327 -13.25 23.48 -17.83
CA LYS A 327 -12.88 24.78 -17.23
C LYS A 327 -11.51 24.75 -16.55
N LYS A 328 -11.07 23.60 -16.05
CA LYS A 328 -9.73 23.38 -15.47
C LYS A 328 -8.67 22.99 -16.53
N GLY A 329 -9.04 22.99 -17.80
CA GLY A 329 -8.16 22.65 -18.92
C GLY A 329 -7.78 21.17 -18.95
N PHE A 330 -8.68 20.30 -18.50
CA PHE A 330 -8.60 18.85 -18.66
C PHE A 330 -9.55 18.41 -19.77
N THR A 331 -9.04 17.52 -20.62
CA THR A 331 -9.85 16.72 -21.53
C THR A 331 -10.02 15.34 -20.90
N HIS A 332 -11.22 14.78 -20.89
CA HIS A 332 -11.46 13.44 -20.37
C HIS A 332 -10.86 12.37 -21.31
N GLY A 333 -11.14 12.46 -22.61
CA GLY A 333 -10.56 11.62 -23.67
C GLY A 333 -11.01 10.16 -23.71
N HIS A 334 -11.75 9.71 -22.70
CA HIS A 334 -12.22 8.33 -22.52
C HIS A 334 -13.60 8.30 -21.85
N LEU A 335 -14.47 9.24 -22.21
CA LEU A 335 -15.80 9.34 -21.60
C LEU A 335 -16.69 8.19 -22.09
N LYS A 336 -17.13 7.35 -21.15
CA LYS A 336 -18.04 6.21 -21.38
C LYS A 336 -18.74 5.84 -20.07
N LEU A 337 -19.86 5.12 -20.14
CA LEU A 337 -20.63 4.74 -18.95
C LEU A 337 -19.83 3.90 -17.93
N SER A 338 -18.80 3.16 -18.36
CA SER A 338 -17.93 2.42 -17.44
C SER A 338 -16.97 3.32 -16.65
N ASN A 339 -16.72 4.54 -17.14
CA ASN A 339 -15.81 5.53 -16.55
C ASN A 339 -16.57 6.63 -15.77
N ILE A 340 -17.90 6.50 -15.67
CA ILE A 340 -18.71 7.27 -14.74
C ILE A 340 -18.99 6.34 -13.57
N LEU A 341 -18.41 6.63 -12.41
CA LEU A 341 -18.60 5.86 -11.18
C LEU A 341 -19.73 6.44 -10.36
N VAL A 342 -20.29 5.65 -9.45
CA VAL A 342 -21.29 6.10 -8.50
C VAL A 342 -20.65 6.12 -7.12
N GLY A 343 -20.55 7.31 -6.53
CA GLY A 343 -19.96 7.53 -5.22
C GLY A 343 -20.74 6.84 -4.10
N THR A 344 -20.13 6.79 -2.91
CA THR A 344 -20.79 6.31 -1.68
C THR A 344 -21.99 7.17 -1.30
N ASP A 345 -21.98 8.44 -1.71
CA ASP A 345 -23.07 9.41 -1.59
C ASP A 345 -24.19 9.23 -2.64
N GLY A 346 -24.03 8.30 -3.58
CA GLY A 346 -24.97 8.03 -4.65
C GLY A 346 -24.90 8.98 -5.85
N GLN A 347 -23.93 9.90 -5.89
CA GLN A 347 -23.72 10.83 -7.00
C GLN A 347 -22.88 10.21 -8.11
N ALA A 348 -23.13 10.59 -9.36
CA ALA A 348 -22.27 10.23 -10.49
C ALA A 348 -20.97 11.04 -10.45
N LYS A 349 -19.84 10.36 -10.63
CA LYS A 349 -18.48 10.92 -10.61
C LYS A 349 -17.69 10.47 -11.84
N LEU A 350 -17.07 11.41 -12.54
CA LEU A 350 -16.17 11.09 -13.65
C LEU A 350 -14.85 10.49 -13.11
N ALA A 351 -14.40 9.41 -13.73
CA ALA A 351 -13.16 8.71 -13.40
C ALA A 351 -12.34 8.44 -14.66
N ASP A 352 -11.14 7.87 -14.51
CA ASP A 352 -10.31 7.41 -15.65
C ASP A 352 -9.99 8.53 -16.67
N PHE A 353 -9.73 9.74 -16.16
CA PHE A 353 -9.37 10.92 -16.95
C PHE A 353 -7.96 11.43 -16.61
N GLY A 354 -7.36 12.19 -17.51
CA GLY A 354 -6.02 12.76 -17.32
C GLY A 354 -4.90 11.72 -17.34
N LEU A 355 -3.72 12.10 -16.80
CA LEU A 355 -2.49 11.29 -16.79
C LEU A 355 -2.09 10.77 -18.17
N ASN A 356 -2.31 11.59 -19.20
CA ASN A 356 -2.06 11.25 -20.60
C ASN A 356 -0.61 10.82 -20.82
N ALA A 357 0.36 11.47 -20.15
CA ALA A 357 1.76 11.08 -20.23
C ALA A 357 1.96 9.67 -19.68
N MET A 358 1.49 9.43 -18.45
CA MET A 358 1.64 8.15 -17.77
C MET A 358 0.98 7.00 -18.56
N ARG A 359 -0.22 7.25 -19.11
CA ARG A 359 -0.95 6.30 -19.97
C ARG A 359 -0.22 6.01 -21.27
N ARG A 360 0.35 7.02 -21.93
CA ARG A 360 1.17 6.83 -23.14
C ARG A 360 2.39 5.95 -22.85
N TYR A 361 3.11 6.23 -21.77
CA TYR A 361 4.28 5.42 -21.39
C TYR A 361 3.87 4.00 -20.98
N SER A 362 2.70 3.83 -20.37
CA SER A 362 2.17 2.51 -20.08
C SER A 362 1.79 1.73 -21.35
N ALA A 363 1.16 2.39 -22.33
CA ALA A 363 0.80 1.77 -23.61
C ALA A 363 2.02 1.33 -24.44
N LEU A 364 3.15 2.04 -24.29
CA LEU A 364 4.42 1.65 -24.91
C LEU A 364 5.07 0.42 -24.23
N SER A 365 4.63 0.06 -23.01
CA SER A 365 5.12 -1.12 -22.32
C SER A 365 4.44 -2.39 -22.86
N LYS A 366 5.23 -3.35 -23.36
CA LYS A 366 4.74 -4.61 -23.95
C LYS A 366 4.12 -5.60 -22.93
N LYS A 367 3.83 -5.16 -21.70
CA LYS A 367 3.40 -6.05 -20.61
C LYS A 367 1.93 -6.45 -20.66
N PHE A 368 1.08 -5.78 -21.44
CA PHE A 368 -0.34 -6.13 -21.58
C PHE A 368 -0.78 -6.09 -23.05
N PRO A 369 -1.30 -7.19 -23.62
CA PRO A 369 -1.74 -7.24 -25.02
C PRO A 369 -3.00 -6.40 -25.30
N ASP A 370 -3.12 -5.92 -26.53
CA ASP A 370 -4.09 -4.97 -27.10
C ASP A 370 -5.58 -5.39 -27.11
N ALA A 371 -6.09 -6.00 -26.05
CA ALA A 371 -7.42 -6.61 -26.05
C ALA A 371 -8.60 -5.62 -25.92
N VAL A 372 -8.37 -4.34 -25.60
CA VAL A 372 -9.46 -3.37 -25.28
C VAL A 372 -9.80 -2.43 -26.45
N ALA A 373 -9.06 -2.48 -27.56
CA ALA A 373 -9.18 -1.49 -28.65
C ALA A 373 -10.56 -1.42 -29.34
N LYS A 374 -11.39 -2.46 -29.30
CA LYS A 374 -12.65 -2.47 -30.07
C LYS A 374 -13.83 -1.76 -29.42
N ASP A 375 -13.94 -1.79 -28.08
CA ASP A 375 -15.12 -1.23 -27.42
C ASP A 375 -15.01 0.29 -27.19
N ASP A 376 -13.78 0.78 -27.00
CA ASP A 376 -13.49 2.21 -26.84
C ASP A 376 -13.69 3.01 -28.13
N LEU A 377 -13.56 2.37 -29.31
CA LEU A 377 -13.75 3.05 -30.60
C LEU A 377 -15.18 3.58 -30.78
N ARG A 378 -16.19 2.95 -30.17
CA ARG A 378 -17.59 3.38 -30.27
C ARG A 378 -17.86 4.70 -29.55
N TRP A 379 -17.02 5.06 -28.59
CA TRP A 379 -17.12 6.28 -27.78
C TRP A 379 -16.20 7.39 -28.27
N ARG A 380 -15.44 7.16 -29.35
CA ARG A 380 -14.41 8.08 -29.83
C ARG A 380 -14.92 8.91 -31.00
N ALA A 381 -14.79 10.23 -30.89
CA ALA A 381 -15.10 11.14 -31.98
C ALA A 381 -14.23 10.86 -33.23
N PRO A 382 -14.75 11.04 -34.46
CA PRO A 382 -14.05 10.64 -35.68
C PRO A 382 -12.72 11.38 -35.88
N GLU A 383 -12.64 12.66 -35.50
CA GLU A 383 -11.40 13.44 -35.56
C GLU A 383 -10.30 12.89 -34.64
N CYS A 384 -10.69 12.21 -33.55
CA CYS A 384 -9.75 11.58 -32.62
C CYS A 384 -9.15 10.30 -33.19
N LEU A 385 -9.60 9.78 -34.34
CA LEU A 385 -8.92 8.68 -35.02
C LEU A 385 -7.59 9.12 -35.64
N VAL A 386 -7.46 10.42 -35.92
CA VAL A 386 -6.27 11.03 -36.54
C VAL A 386 -5.51 11.93 -35.55
N LYS A 387 -6.23 12.62 -34.65
CA LYS A 387 -5.68 13.56 -33.67
C LYS A 387 -5.87 13.05 -32.23
N GLY A 388 -5.20 13.68 -31.27
CA GLY A 388 -5.48 13.46 -29.84
C GLY A 388 -6.85 14.01 -29.43
N PRO A 389 -7.40 13.55 -28.29
CA PRO A 389 -8.68 14.04 -27.79
C PRO A 389 -8.63 15.52 -27.38
N THR A 390 -9.75 16.22 -27.58
CA THR A 390 -10.00 17.62 -27.22
C THR A 390 -11.25 17.74 -26.34
N THR A 391 -11.44 18.89 -25.68
CA THR A 391 -12.67 19.15 -24.92
C THR A 391 -13.93 19.05 -25.80
N THR A 392 -13.83 19.43 -27.08
CA THR A 392 -14.95 19.28 -28.04
C THR A 392 -15.25 17.81 -28.35
N SER A 393 -14.24 16.95 -28.38
CA SER A 393 -14.44 15.51 -28.66
C SER A 393 -15.02 14.73 -27.46
N ASP A 394 -14.99 15.31 -26.25
CA ASP A 394 -15.64 14.72 -25.09
C ASP A 394 -17.16 14.91 -25.09
N VAL A 395 -17.67 15.87 -25.88
CA VAL A 395 -19.10 16.14 -25.96
C VAL A 395 -19.73 15.10 -26.89
N PRO A 396 -20.60 14.21 -26.38
CA PRO A 396 -21.27 13.24 -27.23
C PRO A 396 -22.20 13.97 -28.20
N PHE A 397 -22.15 13.60 -29.48
CA PHE A 397 -23.05 14.10 -30.53
C PHE A 397 -24.45 13.49 -30.43
#